data_AF-A0A7W0SZA7-F1
#
_entry.id   AF-A0A7W0SZA7-F1
#
_cell.length_a   1.000
_cell.length_b   1.000
_cell.length_c   1.000
_cell.angle_alpha   90.00
_cell.angle_beta   90.00
_cell.angle_gamma   90.00
#
_symmetry.space_group_name_H-M   'P 1'
#
loop_
_entity.id
_entity.type
_entity.pdbx_description
1 polymer ?
#
loop_
_entity_poly.entity_id
_entity_poly.type
_entity_poly.pdbx_seq_one_letter_code
_entity_poly.pdbx_strand_id
1 'polypeptide(L)'
;MAKHSKRNRRRMHQTGMGGGFTVVRRVPIRVQRNLPHAPTLSADAYERLRLLEYAARTSVAEASIAFRVPVPTIYRWRTRYRPDDLTSLECRSRRPKRTRRATWTAA
;
A
#
# COMPACT_ATOMS: atom_id res chain seq x y z
N MET A 1 21.62 -34.56 -4.96
CA MET A 1 20.34 -34.60 -4.21
C MET A 1 19.92 -36.05 -4.02
N ALA A 2 19.91 -36.56 -2.79
CA ALA A 2 19.56 -37.95 -2.52
C ALA A 2 18.08 -38.21 -2.84
N LYS A 3 17.79 -39.20 -3.71
CA LYS A 3 16.42 -39.60 -4.04
C LYS A 3 15.85 -40.42 -2.87
N HIS A 4 15.09 -39.79 -1.99
CA HIS A 4 14.37 -40.51 -0.93
C HIS A 4 13.17 -41.28 -1.49
N SER A 5 13.03 -42.55 -1.08
CA SER A 5 11.90 -43.39 -1.44
C SER A 5 10.58 -42.85 -0.88
N LYS A 6 9.46 -43.19 -1.52
CA LYS A 6 8.10 -42.78 -1.12
C LYS A 6 7.79 -43.12 0.34
N ARG A 7 8.31 -44.26 0.84
CA ARG A 7 8.17 -44.71 2.23
C ARG A 7 8.92 -43.82 3.21
N ASN A 8 10.13 -43.40 2.84
CA ASN A 8 10.96 -42.55 3.69
C ASN A 8 10.36 -41.13 3.79
N ARG A 9 9.81 -40.58 2.70
CA ARG A 9 9.05 -39.32 2.74
C ARG A 9 7.84 -39.40 3.67
N ARG A 10 7.04 -40.47 3.60
CA ARG A 10 5.89 -40.65 4.50
C ARG A 10 6.29 -40.69 5.96
N ARG A 11 7.39 -41.40 6.29
CA ARG A 11 7.93 -41.45 7.66
C ARG A 11 8.39 -40.07 8.13
N MET A 12 9.07 -39.32 7.27
CA MET A 12 9.51 -37.95 7.59
C MET A 12 8.35 -36.98 7.80
N HIS A 13 7.24 -37.12 7.06
CA HIS A 13 6.00 -36.37 7.32
C HIS A 13 5.34 -36.75 8.65
N GLN A 14 5.33 -38.04 9.00
CA GLN A 14 4.75 -38.54 10.26
C GLN A 14 5.54 -38.07 11.49
N THR A 15 6.87 -37.92 11.39
CA THR A 15 7.72 -37.42 12.49
C THR A 15 7.83 -35.88 12.51
N GLY A 16 7.06 -35.15 11.69
CA GLY A 16 7.11 -33.69 11.62
C GLY A 16 8.37 -33.10 10.97
N MET A 17 9.25 -33.93 10.39
CA MET A 17 10.53 -33.53 9.78
C MET A 17 10.46 -33.36 8.24
N GLY A 18 9.26 -33.46 7.65
CA GLY A 18 9.05 -33.36 6.20
C GLY A 18 8.44 -32.03 5.72
N GLY A 19 8.02 -31.16 6.64
CA GLY A 19 7.52 -29.83 6.33
C GLY A 19 8.49 -28.78 6.86
N GLY A 20 9.03 -27.93 5.98
CA GLY A 20 9.85 -26.81 6.41
C GLY A 20 9.09 -25.98 7.43
N PHE A 21 9.61 -25.88 8.64
CA PHE A 21 9.06 -25.03 9.68
C PHE A 21 9.49 -23.59 9.39
N THR A 22 8.57 -22.78 8.87
CA THR A 22 8.74 -21.32 8.84
C THR A 22 8.57 -20.80 10.27
N VAL A 23 9.69 -20.52 10.94
CA VAL A 23 9.68 -19.79 12.20
C VAL A 23 9.31 -18.34 11.91
N VAL A 24 8.01 -18.04 11.88
CA VAL A 24 7.54 -16.66 11.91
C VAL A 24 7.74 -16.17 13.35
N ARG A 25 8.89 -15.54 13.62
CA ARG A 25 9.10 -14.88 14.92
C ARG A 25 8.01 -13.83 15.09
N ARG A 26 7.04 -14.09 15.97
CA ARG A 26 6.08 -13.07 16.38
C ARG A 26 6.86 -11.93 17.03
N VAL A 27 6.68 -10.72 16.52
CA VAL A 27 7.22 -9.51 17.13
C VAL A 27 6.71 -9.44 18.58
N PRO A 28 7.57 -9.25 19.59
CA PRO A 28 7.14 -9.22 20.99
C PRO A 28 6.13 -8.07 21.21
N ILE A 29 5.11 -8.31 22.03
CA ILE A 29 3.98 -7.39 22.26
C ILE A 29 4.43 -5.97 22.64
N ARG A 30 5.53 -5.86 23.40
CA ARG A 30 6.10 -4.56 23.79
C ARG A 30 6.58 -3.73 22.60
N VAL A 31 7.18 -4.39 21.61
CA VAL A 31 7.61 -3.73 20.36
C VAL A 31 6.40 -3.38 19.50
N GLN A 32 5.36 -4.23 19.49
CA GLN A 32 4.13 -3.95 18.74
C GLN A 32 3.43 -2.66 19.19
N ARG A 33 3.45 -2.34 20.48
CA ARG A 33 2.83 -1.11 21.04
C ARG A 33 3.51 0.18 20.59
N ASN A 34 4.80 0.11 20.26
CA ASN A 34 5.61 1.27 19.86
C ASN A 34 5.84 1.34 18.36
N LEU A 35 5.16 0.50 17.56
CA LEU A 35 5.21 0.63 16.11
C LEU A 35 4.51 1.93 15.70
N PRO A 36 5.06 2.67 14.72
CA PRO A 36 4.37 3.83 14.16
C PRO A 36 3.00 3.37 13.64
N HIS A 37 1.94 4.05 14.08
CA HIS A 37 0.61 3.76 13.58
C HIS A 37 0.56 4.10 12.09
N ALA A 38 0.03 3.18 11.28
CA ALA A 38 -0.20 3.48 9.88
C ALA A 38 -1.14 4.69 9.79
N PRO A 39 -0.87 5.68 8.91
CA PRO A 39 -1.75 6.83 8.78
C PRO A 39 -3.13 6.37 8.31
N THR A 40 -4.18 6.93 8.93
CA THR A 40 -5.55 6.72 8.46
C THR A 40 -5.75 7.49 7.16
N LEU A 41 -5.77 6.78 6.04
CA LEU A 41 -5.97 7.34 4.71
C LEU A 41 -7.44 7.26 4.30
N SER A 42 -7.89 8.24 3.51
CA SER A 42 -9.16 8.13 2.79
C SER A 42 -9.13 7.00 1.77
N ALA A 43 -10.30 6.49 1.39
CA ALA A 43 -10.42 5.46 0.36
C ALA A 43 -9.78 5.90 -0.98
N ASP A 44 -9.99 7.16 -1.37
CA ASP A 44 -9.38 7.77 -2.55
C ASP A 44 -7.85 7.78 -2.47
N ALA A 45 -7.29 8.14 -1.31
CA ALA A 45 -5.83 8.17 -1.11
C ALA A 45 -5.24 6.76 -1.17
N TYR A 46 -5.94 5.78 -0.61
CA TYR A 46 -5.55 4.37 -0.69
C TYR A 46 -5.56 3.84 -2.13
N GLU A 47 -6.59 4.17 -2.91
CA GLU A 47 -6.66 3.77 -4.32
C GLU A 47 -5.50 4.38 -5.13
N ARG A 48 -5.17 5.66 -4.88
CA ARG A 48 -4.01 6.33 -5.48
C ARG A 48 -2.70 5.65 -5.12
N LEU A 49 -2.52 5.25 -3.86
CA LEU A 49 -1.34 4.52 -3.40
C LEU A 49 -1.23 3.18 -4.12
N ARG A 50 -2.32 2.40 -4.15
CA ARG A 50 -2.38 1.11 -4.84
C ARG A 50 -2.04 1.23 -6.32
N LEU A 51 -2.54 2.27 -6.98
CA LEU A 51 -2.21 2.55 -8.38
C LEU A 51 -0.71 2.81 -8.55
N LEU A 52 -0.11 3.65 -7.70
CA LEU A 52 1.32 3.97 -7.78
C LEU A 52 2.20 2.76 -7.51
N GLU A 53 1.84 1.92 -6.53
CA GLU A 53 2.54 0.66 -6.26
C GLU A 53 2.43 -0.33 -7.43
N TYR A 54 1.28 -0.36 -8.11
CA TYR A 54 1.12 -1.14 -9.33
C TYR A 54 2.03 -0.60 -10.45
N ALA A 55 1.97 0.70 -10.70
CA ALA A 55 2.78 1.37 -11.73
C ALA A 55 4.29 1.25 -11.47
N ALA A 56 4.72 1.13 -10.21
CA ALA A 56 6.11 0.91 -9.83
C ALA A 56 6.59 -0.51 -10.13
N ARG A 57 5.70 -1.51 -10.09
CA ARG A 57 6.02 -2.92 -10.43
C ARG A 57 5.94 -3.20 -11.92
N THR A 58 5.13 -2.45 -12.65
CA THR A 58 4.93 -2.62 -14.10
C THR A 58 5.33 -1.36 -14.86
N SER A 59 4.38 -0.67 -15.49
CA SER A 59 4.58 0.58 -16.21
C SER A 59 3.40 1.53 -15.98
N VAL A 60 3.63 2.83 -16.21
CA VAL A 60 2.57 3.86 -16.10
C VAL A 60 1.47 3.63 -17.16
N ALA A 61 1.83 3.14 -18.35
CA ALA A 61 0.87 2.85 -19.41
C ALA A 61 -0.06 1.69 -19.03
N GLU A 62 0.50 0.60 -18.51
CA GLU A 62 -0.30 -0.53 -18.01
C GLU A 62 -1.17 -0.13 -16.82
N ALA A 63 -0.63 0.67 -15.89
CA ALA A 63 -1.41 1.19 -14.77
C ALA A 63 -2.58 2.06 -15.25
N SER A 64 -2.39 2.85 -16.31
CA SER A 64 -3.44 3.68 -16.90
C SER A 64 -4.59 2.84 -17.43
N ILE A 65 -4.28 1.72 -18.10
CA ILE A 65 -5.27 0.78 -18.62
C ILE A 65 -5.98 0.06 -17.46
N ALA A 66 -5.22 -0.50 -16.52
CA ALA A 66 -5.74 -1.31 -15.42
C ALA A 66 -6.67 -0.52 -14.48
N PHE A 67 -6.32 0.75 -14.19
CA PHE A 67 -7.08 1.60 -13.27
C PHE A 67 -7.99 2.60 -13.99
N ARG A 68 -8.00 2.63 -15.32
CA ARG A 68 -8.78 3.58 -16.15
C ARG A 68 -8.50 5.06 -15.79
N VAL A 69 -7.27 5.36 -15.40
CA VAL A 69 -6.82 6.72 -15.04
C VAL A 69 -5.89 7.24 -16.13
N PRO A 70 -6.06 8.48 -16.64
CA PRO A 70 -5.14 9.04 -17.63
C PRO A 70 -3.69 9.08 -17.14
N VAL A 71 -2.74 8.69 -17.98
CA VAL A 71 -1.28 8.81 -17.76
C VAL A 71 -0.84 10.14 -17.09
N PRO A 72 -1.29 11.34 -17.53
CA PRO A 72 -0.88 12.59 -16.88
C PRO A 72 -1.35 12.70 -15.42
N THR A 73 -2.48 12.08 -15.06
CA THR A 73 -2.95 12.04 -13.68
C THR A 73 -2.05 11.15 -12.82
N ILE A 74 -1.56 10.05 -13.38
CA ILE A 74 -0.60 9.17 -12.68
C ILE A 74 0.70 9.92 -12.41
N TYR A 75 1.25 10.62 -13.39
CA TYR A 75 2.43 11.47 -13.18
C TYR A 75 2.17 12.55 -12.13
N ARG A 76 1.01 13.23 -12.17
CA ARG A 76 0.62 14.21 -11.14
C ARG A 76 0.61 13.60 -9.74
N TRP A 77 0.21 12.34 -9.59
CA TRP A 77 0.20 11.64 -8.31
C TRP A 77 1.59 11.19 -7.90
N ARG A 78 2.39 10.69 -8.85
CA ARG A 78 3.80 10.31 -8.64
C ARG A 78 4.65 11.49 -8.17
N THR A 79 4.45 12.69 -8.70
CA THR A 79 5.14 13.91 -8.24
C THR A 79 4.73 14.30 -6.81
N ARG A 80 3.51 13.95 -6.38
CA ARG A 80 3.04 14.24 -5.01
C ARG A 80 3.45 13.18 -4.01
N TYR A 81 3.63 11.95 -4.46
CA TYR A 81 3.94 10.81 -3.61
C TYR A 81 5.21 11.03 -2.81
N ARG A 82 5.10 10.89 -1.49
CA ARG A 82 6.21 10.92 -0.54
C ARG A 82 6.15 9.64 0.28
N PRO A 83 7.15 8.75 0.19
CA PRO A 83 7.15 7.50 0.95
C PRO A 83 7.04 7.71 2.46
N ASP A 84 7.62 8.79 2.97
CA ASP A 84 7.62 9.14 4.40
C ASP A 84 6.29 9.78 4.86
N ASP A 85 5.45 10.24 3.92
CA ASP A 85 4.21 10.94 4.20
C ASP A 85 3.13 10.60 3.16
N LEU A 86 2.34 9.58 3.48
CA LEU A 86 1.25 9.11 2.62
C LEU A 86 0.08 10.10 2.54
N THR A 87 0.00 11.09 3.43
CA THR A 87 -1.07 12.10 3.41
C THR A 87 -0.95 13.01 2.17
N SER A 88 0.21 13.04 1.51
CA SER A 88 0.40 13.80 0.28
C SER A 88 -0.49 13.33 -0.89
N LEU A 89 -0.98 12.09 -0.81
CA LEU A 89 -1.92 11.49 -1.77
C LEU A 89 -3.38 11.86 -1.49
N GLU A 90 -3.67 12.49 -0.37
CA GLU A 90 -5.02 12.92 -0.02
C GLU A 90 -5.62 13.92 -1.02
N CYS A 91 -6.94 14.01 -0.98
CA CYS A 91 -7.67 15.05 -1.69
C CYS A 91 -7.28 16.42 -1.13
N ARG A 92 -6.71 17.26 -1.99
CA ARG A 92 -6.49 18.67 -1.65
C ARG A 92 -7.82 19.42 -1.63
N SER A 93 -7.86 20.49 -0.84
CA SER A 93 -8.97 21.42 -0.86
C SER A 93 -9.27 21.86 -2.29
N ARG A 94 -10.54 21.71 -2.69
CA ARG A 94 -11.08 22.23 -3.95
C ARG A 94 -11.48 23.71 -3.83
N ARG A 95 -11.36 24.29 -2.63
CA ARG A 95 -11.75 25.68 -2.38
C ARG A 95 -10.83 26.62 -3.18
N PRO A 96 -11.38 27.57 -3.93
CA PRO A 96 -10.59 28.62 -4.57
C PRO A 96 -9.74 29.36 -3.54
N LYS A 97 -8.49 29.68 -3.90
CA LYS A 97 -7.57 30.44 -3.03
C LYS A 97 -8.09 31.85 -2.72
N ARG A 98 -8.85 32.44 -3.65
CA ARG A 98 -9.43 33.77 -3.52
C ARG A 98 -10.94 33.67 -3.70
N THR A 99 -11.67 33.72 -2.60
CA THR A 99 -13.13 33.84 -2.61
C THR A 99 -13.52 35.32 -2.50
N ARG A 100 -14.64 35.71 -3.13
CA ARG A 100 -15.20 37.06 -2.94
C ARG A 100 -15.56 37.24 -1.47
N ARG A 101 -15.19 38.39 -0.88
CA ARG A 101 -15.66 38.77 0.45
C ARG A 101 -17.08 39.34 0.33
N ALA A 102 -17.98 38.95 1.22
CA ALA A 102 -19.30 39.55 1.28
C ALA A 102 -19.14 41.05 1.58
N THR A 103 -19.84 41.89 0.82
CA THR A 103 -19.86 43.35 0.99
C THR A 103 -21.14 43.85 1.66
N TRP A 104 -22.05 42.94 2.01
CA TRP A 104 -23.31 43.25 2.67
C TRP A 104 -23.25 42.87 4.16
N THR A 105 -23.91 43.68 4.99
CA THR A 105 -24.08 43.43 6.42
C THR A 105 -25.45 42.80 6.63
N ALA A 106 -25.54 41.71 7.40
CA ALA A 106 -26.84 41.19 7.83
C ALA A 106 -27.48 42.20 8.78
N ALA A 107 -28.73 42.58 8.53
CA ALA A 107 -29.51 43.45 9.40
C ALA A 107 -29.89 42.74 10.71
#